data_AF-A0A1I1VS44-F1
#
_entry.id   AF-A0A1I1VS44-F1
#
_cell.length_a   1.000
_cell.length_b   1.000
_cell.length_c   1.000
_cell.angle_alpha   90.00
_cell.angle_beta   90.00
_cell.angle_gamma   90.00
#
_symmetry.space_group_name_H-M   'P 1'
#
loop_
_entity.id
_entity.type
_entity.pdbx_description
1 polymer ?
#
loop_
_entity_poly.entity_id
_entity_poly.type
_entity_poly.pdbx_seq_one_letter_code
_entity_poly.pdbx_strand_id
1 'polypeptide(L)'
;MKIIKFLFWFLIPFGLMGFTSKDSIFLTSKEGYTVNAFYKKIDLDYGTLDQNGNLINFIFVKTELEEGEYKIEITDGPGSLYNIKGTNLYIKFNGFFGFAGYGTECILKVKGSYYSSTVYKIE
;
A
#
# COMPACT_ATOMS: atom_id res chain seq x y z
N MET A 1 56.55 3.90 16.99
CA MET A 1 55.39 4.42 16.23
C MET A 1 55.33 3.72 14.88
N LYS A 2 54.37 2.81 14.68
CA LYS A 2 54.17 2.09 13.42
C LYS A 2 53.06 2.79 12.63
N ILE A 3 53.41 3.23 11.43
CA ILE A 3 52.47 3.72 10.41
C ILE A 3 51.78 2.51 9.80
N ILE A 4 50.46 2.43 9.92
CA ILE A 4 49.64 1.49 9.15
C ILE A 4 48.72 2.33 8.27
N LYS A 5 49.09 2.44 7.00
CA LYS A 5 48.20 2.87 5.92
C LYS A 5 47.19 1.75 5.70
N PHE A 6 45.92 2.01 5.98
CA PHE A 6 44.83 1.16 5.49
C PHE A 6 44.05 1.95 4.44
N LEU A 7 44.46 1.79 3.19
CA LEU A 7 43.60 1.99 2.04
C LEU A 7 42.48 0.96 2.13
N PHE A 8 41.24 1.39 2.33
CA PHE A 8 40.08 0.62 1.88
C PHE A 8 39.18 1.54 1.07
N TRP A 9 39.42 1.47 -0.22
CA TRP A 9 38.59 1.96 -1.30
C TRP A 9 37.38 1.02 -1.38
N PHE A 10 36.23 1.43 -0.84
CA PHE A 10 34.97 0.75 -1.12
C PHE A 10 34.12 1.66 -2.01
N LEU A 11 34.38 1.57 -3.32
CA LEU A 11 33.36 1.82 -4.33
C LEU A 11 32.26 0.78 -4.10
N ILE A 12 31.15 1.19 -3.50
CA ILE A 12 29.89 0.47 -3.67
C ILE A 12 29.18 1.18 -4.83
N PRO A 13 29.13 0.60 -6.05
CA PRO A 13 28.07 0.97 -6.95
C PRO A 13 26.81 0.34 -6.36
N PHE A 14 26.07 1.10 -5.54
CA PHE A 14 24.71 0.69 -5.18
C PHE A 14 23.93 0.75 -6.49
N GLY A 15 23.83 -0.40 -7.13
CA GLY A 15 23.17 -0.55 -8.41
C GLY A 15 21.78 0.06 -8.32
N LEU A 16 21.46 0.88 -9.31
CA LEU A 16 20.07 1.13 -9.67
C LEU A 16 19.40 -0.23 -9.86
N MET A 17 18.64 -0.69 -8.87
CA MET A 17 17.53 -1.60 -9.12
C MET A 17 16.51 -0.79 -9.90
N GLY A 18 16.68 -0.74 -11.22
CA GLY A 18 15.63 -0.32 -12.12
C GLY A 18 14.50 -1.32 -12.01
N PHE A 19 13.38 -0.91 -11.42
CA PHE A 19 12.12 -1.63 -11.57
C PHE A 19 11.76 -1.57 -13.06
N THR A 20 11.87 -2.71 -13.75
CA THR A 20 11.35 -2.84 -15.11
C THR A 20 9.84 -2.99 -15.00
N SER A 21 9.11 -1.93 -15.37
CA SER A 21 7.65 -1.98 -15.50
C SER A 21 7.33 -2.81 -16.74
N LYS A 22 6.91 -4.07 -16.56
CA LYS A 22 6.31 -4.84 -17.65
C LYS A 22 4.88 -4.30 -17.83
N ASP A 23 4.67 -3.50 -18.87
CA ASP A 23 3.33 -3.08 -19.28
C ASP A 23 2.54 -4.30 -19.78
N SER A 24 1.85 -4.97 -18.86
CA SER A 24 0.78 -5.91 -19.20
C SER A 24 -0.50 -5.11 -19.42
N ILE A 25 -1.04 -5.16 -20.64
CA ILE A 25 -2.33 -4.58 -20.99
C ILE A 25 -3.41 -5.40 -20.26
N PHE A 26 -3.92 -4.88 -19.15
CA PHE A 26 -5.10 -5.43 -18.48
C PHE A 26 -6.36 -4.83 -19.06
N LEU A 27 -7.37 -5.67 -19.35
CA LEU A 27 -8.72 -5.20 -19.62
C LEU A 27 -9.33 -4.74 -18.30
N THR A 28 -9.28 -3.44 -18.06
CA THR A 28 -9.83 -2.82 -16.85
C THR A 28 -11.26 -2.38 -17.06
N SER A 29 -12.07 -2.42 -16.01
CA SER A 29 -13.42 -1.83 -16.00
C SER A 29 -13.38 -0.39 -16.50
N LYS A 30 -14.38 -0.01 -17.31
CA LYS A 30 -14.49 1.34 -17.87
C LYS A 30 -14.69 2.40 -16.77
N GLU A 31 -15.32 2.01 -15.67
CA GLU A 31 -15.55 2.87 -14.51
C GLU A 31 -14.48 2.61 -13.44
N GLY A 32 -13.76 3.67 -13.08
CA GLY A 32 -12.78 3.67 -12.00
C GLY A 32 -13.38 4.16 -10.69
N TYR A 33 -12.85 3.67 -9.58
CA TYR A 33 -13.27 4.00 -8.22
C TYR A 33 -12.25 4.95 -7.57
N THR A 34 -12.68 6.15 -7.22
CA THR A 34 -11.82 7.17 -6.61
C THR A 34 -11.47 6.79 -5.17
N VAL A 35 -10.19 6.92 -4.82
CA VAL A 35 -9.71 6.68 -3.45
C VAL A 35 -9.90 7.94 -2.60
N ASN A 36 -10.39 7.76 -1.38
CA ASN A 36 -10.49 8.81 -0.37
C ASN A 36 -9.27 8.85 0.54
N ALA A 37 -8.71 7.70 0.92
CA ALA A 37 -7.47 7.65 1.71
C ALA A 37 -6.85 6.25 1.69
N PHE A 38 -5.54 6.20 1.92
CA PHE A 38 -4.82 4.98 2.28
C PHE A 38 -4.54 4.95 3.78
N TYR A 39 -4.55 3.76 4.34
CA TYR A 39 -4.21 3.51 5.73
C TYR A 39 -3.21 2.36 5.83
N LYS A 40 -2.28 2.46 6.77
CA LYS A 40 -1.41 1.37 7.18
C LYS A 40 -1.91 0.81 8.51
N LYS A 41 -2.12 -0.50 8.57
CA LYS A 41 -2.37 -1.21 9.82
C LYS A 41 -1.06 -1.34 10.60
N ILE A 42 -1.10 -0.94 11.85
CA ILE A 42 -0.02 -1.10 12.82
C ILE A 42 -0.55 -2.00 13.92
N ASP A 43 0.06 -3.18 14.06
CA ASP A 43 -0.22 -4.07 15.18
C ASP A 43 0.43 -3.50 16.44
N LEU A 44 -0.27 -3.63 17.56
CA LEU A 44 0.12 -3.09 18.86
C LEU A 44 0.53 -4.22 19.80
N ASP A 45 1.33 -3.88 20.80
CA ASP A 45 1.72 -4.82 21.84
C ASP A 45 0.49 -5.30 22.63
N TYR A 46 0.56 -6.55 23.07
CA TYR A 46 -0.50 -7.16 23.86
C TYR A 46 -0.76 -6.36 25.15
N GLY A 47 -2.04 -6.14 25.46
CA GLY A 47 -2.46 -5.37 26.63
C GLY A 47 -2.57 -3.86 26.37
N THR A 48 -2.37 -3.39 25.14
CA THR A 48 -2.61 -1.99 24.79
C THR A 48 -4.09 -1.64 24.95
N LEU A 49 -4.38 -0.49 25.60
CA LEU A 49 -5.73 0.01 25.85
C LEU A 49 -6.01 1.30 25.05
N ASP A 50 -7.26 1.47 24.62
CA ASP A 50 -7.75 2.75 24.08
C ASP A 50 -8.04 3.77 25.21
N GLN A 51 -8.44 4.99 24.83
CA GLN A 51 -8.76 6.06 25.77
C GLN A 51 -9.93 5.76 26.73
N ASN A 52 -10.73 4.73 26.44
CA ASN A 52 -11.85 4.30 27.26
C ASN A 52 -11.48 3.09 28.14
N GLY A 53 -10.24 2.60 28.06
CA GLY A 53 -9.76 1.43 28.78
C GLY A 53 -10.09 0.09 28.11
N ASN A 54 -10.48 0.07 26.83
CA ASN A 54 -10.74 -1.17 26.09
C ASN A 54 -9.46 -1.72 25.46
N LEU A 55 -9.28 -3.04 25.47
CA LEU A 55 -8.18 -3.69 24.77
C LEU A 55 -8.26 -3.46 23.26
N ILE A 56 -7.14 -3.05 22.68
CA ILE A 56 -6.96 -2.90 21.23
C ILE A 56 -5.67 -3.59 20.80
N ASN A 57 -5.70 -4.24 19.63
CA ASN A 57 -4.57 -5.00 19.10
C ASN A 57 -3.95 -4.37 17.86
N PHE A 58 -4.59 -3.36 17.26
CA PHE A 58 -4.09 -2.65 16.10
C PHE A 58 -4.76 -1.29 15.94
N ILE A 59 -4.12 -0.41 15.18
CA ILE A 59 -4.67 0.87 14.71
C ILE A 59 -4.47 1.03 13.21
N PHE A 60 -5.25 1.91 12.60
CA PHE A 60 -5.08 2.34 11.22
C PHE A 60 -4.56 3.78 11.20
N VAL A 61 -3.35 3.96 10.67
CA VAL A 61 -2.75 5.27 10.51
C VAL A 61 -2.83 5.66 9.05
N LYS A 62 -3.34 6.86 8.79
CA LYS A 62 -3.40 7.40 7.42
C LYS A 62 -1.99 7.47 6.84
N THR A 63 -1.83 7.03 5.60
CA THR A 63 -0.53 6.97 4.93
C THR A 63 -0.63 7.46 3.49
N GLU A 64 0.52 7.76 2.91
CA GLU A 64 0.67 8.03 1.49
C GLU A 64 1.34 6.84 0.81
N LEU A 65 1.13 6.73 -0.50
CA LEU A 65 1.80 5.78 -1.37
C LEU A 65 2.55 6.56 -2.43
N GLU A 66 3.66 6.01 -2.89
CA GLU A 66 4.40 6.58 -4.01
C GLU A 66 3.53 6.62 -5.26
N GLU A 67 3.82 7.59 -6.14
CA GLU A 67 3.15 7.66 -7.43
C GLU A 67 3.51 6.46 -8.30
N GLY A 68 2.51 5.92 -8.98
CA GLY A 68 2.73 4.74 -9.81
C GLY A 68 1.45 4.00 -10.15
N GLU A 69 1.63 2.93 -10.91
CA GLU A 69 0.58 1.99 -11.27
C GLU A 69 0.92 0.63 -10.69
N TYR A 70 -0.03 0.07 -9.93
CA TYR A 70 0.16 -1.16 -9.16
C TYR A 70 -0.92 -2.16 -9.52
N LYS A 71 -0.53 -3.40 -9.86
CA LYS A 71 -1.46 -4.53 -9.83
C LYS A 71 -1.65 -4.97 -8.38
N ILE A 72 -2.88 -4.93 -7.91
CA ILE A 72 -3.24 -5.29 -6.53
C ILE A 72 -4.38 -6.30 -6.52
N GLU A 73 -4.50 -7.04 -5.43
CA GLU A 73 -5.69 -7.82 -5.10
C GLU A 73 -6.25 -7.25 -3.80
N ILE A 74 -7.54 -6.91 -3.79
CA ILE A 74 -8.19 -6.39 -2.59
C ILE A 74 -9.25 -7.33 -2.05
N THR A 75 -9.38 -7.37 -0.72
CA THR A 75 -10.42 -8.11 0.00
C THR A 75 -11.20 -7.18 0.91
N ASP A 76 -12.35 -7.62 1.39
CA ASP A 76 -13.09 -6.87 2.40
C ASP A 76 -12.26 -6.77 3.71
N GLY A 77 -12.26 -5.59 4.31
CA GLY A 77 -11.60 -5.29 5.57
C GLY A 77 -12.60 -4.82 6.63
N PRO A 78 -12.13 -4.38 7.81
CA PRO A 78 -13.00 -3.90 8.86
C PRO A 78 -13.71 -2.60 8.47
N GLY A 79 -15.01 -2.52 8.76
CA GLY A 79 -15.82 -1.34 8.47
C GLY A 79 -15.91 -1.07 6.97
N SER A 80 -15.50 0.13 6.55
CA SER A 80 -15.52 0.56 5.14
C SER A 80 -14.15 0.48 4.45
N LEU A 81 -13.21 -0.26 5.03
CA LEU A 81 -11.84 -0.40 4.52
C LEU A 81 -11.72 -1.67 3.68
N TYR A 82 -10.92 -1.60 2.62
CA TYR A 82 -10.53 -2.75 1.80
C TYR A 82 -9.06 -3.03 2.02
N ASN A 83 -8.72 -4.29 2.26
CA ASN A 83 -7.34 -4.72 2.48
C ASN A 83 -6.63 -4.95 1.15
N ILE A 84 -5.42 -4.43 0.97
CA ILE A 84 -4.54 -4.81 -0.14
C ILE A 84 -3.80 -6.09 0.27
N LYS A 85 -4.20 -7.22 -0.32
CA LYS A 85 -3.71 -8.55 0.05
C LYS A 85 -2.19 -8.65 -0.07
N GLY A 86 -1.58 -9.34 0.89
CA GLY A 86 -0.12 -9.46 0.98
C GLY A 86 0.58 -8.22 1.54
N THR A 87 -0.16 -7.21 2.01
CA THR A 87 0.39 -6.00 2.62
C THR A 87 -0.37 -5.64 3.90
N ASN A 88 0.12 -4.63 4.62
CA ASN A 88 -0.58 -4.01 5.74
C ASN A 88 -1.32 -2.72 5.32
N LEU A 89 -1.60 -2.55 4.03
CA LEU A 89 -2.21 -1.36 3.46
C LEU A 89 -3.70 -1.56 3.22
N TYR A 90 -4.46 -0.51 3.45
CA TYR A 90 -5.90 -0.49 3.33
C TYR A 90 -6.34 0.73 2.53
N ILE A 91 -7.42 0.57 1.76
CA ILE A 91 -8.01 1.61 0.93
C ILE A 91 -9.39 1.97 1.49
N LYS A 92 -9.66 3.27 1.60
CA LYS A 92 -11.00 3.81 1.77
C LYS A 92 -11.42 4.50 0.48
N PHE A 93 -12.54 4.11 -0.11
CA PHE A 93 -13.05 4.71 -1.33
C PHE A 93 -13.90 5.97 -1.07
N ASN A 94 -13.95 6.86 -2.06
CA ASN A 94 -14.89 7.97 -2.12
C ASN A 94 -16.19 7.52 -2.80
N GLY A 95 -16.91 6.59 -2.16
CA GLY A 95 -18.12 5.98 -2.72
C GLY A 95 -18.18 4.48 -2.47
N PHE A 96 -19.19 3.84 -3.05
CA PHE A 96 -19.41 2.40 -2.91
C PHE A 96 -18.61 1.62 -3.96
N PHE A 97 -17.63 0.83 -3.50
CA PHE A 97 -16.84 -0.06 -4.36
C PHE A 97 -17.54 -1.39 -4.65
N GLY A 98 -18.40 -1.84 -3.73
CA GLY A 98 -19.04 -3.16 -3.77
C GLY A 98 -18.33 -4.19 -2.90
N PHE A 99 -18.80 -5.43 -2.98
CA PHE A 99 -18.23 -6.57 -2.27
C PHE A 99 -16.96 -7.04 -2.98
N ALA A 100 -15.81 -7.05 -2.28
CA ALA A 100 -14.55 -7.54 -2.83
C ALA A 100 -14.33 -9.04 -2.54
N GLY A 101 -15.05 -9.60 -1.57
CA GLY A 101 -15.03 -11.00 -1.21
C GLY A 101 -13.64 -11.49 -0.79
N TYR A 102 -13.30 -12.70 -1.26
CA TYR A 102 -12.02 -13.35 -0.98
C TYR A 102 -10.84 -12.78 -1.79
N GLY A 103 -11.11 -11.89 -2.74
CA GLY A 103 -10.10 -11.34 -3.64
C GLY A 103 -10.71 -10.77 -4.91
N THR A 104 -10.45 -9.49 -5.18
CA THR A 104 -10.75 -8.82 -6.44
C THR A 104 -9.46 -8.25 -7.01
N GLU A 105 -9.05 -8.74 -8.19
CA GLU A 105 -7.88 -8.18 -8.89
C GLU A 105 -8.20 -6.79 -9.44
N CYS A 106 -7.29 -5.84 -9.22
CA CYS A 106 -7.45 -4.45 -9.60
C CYS A 106 -6.14 -3.84 -10.08
N ILE A 107 -6.26 -2.73 -10.80
CA ILE A 107 -5.17 -1.79 -11.07
C ILE A 107 -5.39 -0.53 -10.22
N LEU A 108 -4.43 -0.22 -9.36
CA LEU A 108 -4.39 1.02 -8.60
C LEU A 108 -3.45 2.01 -9.29
N LYS A 109 -3.97 3.18 -9.67
CA LYS A 109 -3.18 4.30 -10.18
C LYS A 109 -3.09 5.38 -9.11
N VAL A 110 -1.89 5.63 -8.61
CA VAL A 110 -1.58 6.69 -7.62
C VAL A 110 -0.98 7.89 -8.35
N LYS A 111 -1.57 9.08 -8.17
CA LYS A 111 -1.08 10.33 -8.77
C LYS A 111 -1.03 11.40 -7.69
N GLY A 112 0.13 11.96 -7.33
CA GLY A 112 0.31 13.16 -6.47
C GLY A 112 -0.19 13.08 -5.03
N SER A 113 -1.44 12.71 -4.85
CA SER A 113 -2.19 12.62 -3.61
C SER A 113 -3.17 11.45 -3.71
N TYR A 114 -3.65 10.98 -2.56
CA TYR A 114 -4.64 9.90 -2.53
C TYR A 114 -6.02 10.32 -3.11
N TYR A 115 -6.37 11.62 -3.12
CA TYR A 115 -7.64 12.11 -3.71
C TYR A 115 -7.69 12.01 -5.23
N SER A 116 -6.51 11.91 -5.86
CA SER A 116 -6.34 11.73 -7.30
C SER A 116 -6.04 10.28 -7.68
N SER A 117 -5.98 9.38 -6.70
CA SER A 117 -5.79 7.96 -6.94
C SER A 117 -7.10 7.28 -7.37
N THR A 118 -7.01 6.32 -8.28
CA THR A 118 -8.16 5.60 -8.83
C THR A 118 -7.85 4.11 -8.92
N VAL A 119 -8.82 3.28 -8.56
CA VAL A 119 -8.76 1.82 -8.67
C VAL A 119 -9.69 1.37 -9.80
N TYR A 120 -9.20 0.47 -10.65
CA TYR A 120 -9.98 -0.15 -11.71
C TYR A 120 -10.04 -1.65 -11.48
N LYS A 121 -11.21 -2.27 -11.57
CA LYS A 121 -11.33 -3.72 -11.48
C LYS A 121 -10.77 -4.34 -12.76
N ILE A 122 -10.15 -5.50 -12.66
CA ILE A 122 -9.74 -6.28 -13.83
C ILE A 122 -10.88 -7.26 -14.12
N GLU A 123 -11.33 -7.30 -15.38
CA GLU A 123 -12.38 -8.20 -15.88
C GLU A 123 -11.79 -9.37 -16.68
#